data_AF-A0A1X7ULW5-F1
#
_entry.id   AF-A0A1X7ULW5-F1
#
_cell.length_a   1.000
_cell.length_b   1.000
_cell.length_c   1.000
_cell.angle_alpha   90.00
_cell.angle_beta   90.00
_cell.angle_gamma   90.00
#
_symmetry.space_group_name_H-M   'P 1'
#
loop_
_entity.id
_entity.type
_entity.pdbx_description
1 polymer ?
#
loop_
_entity_poly.entity_id
_entity_poly.type
_entity_poly.pdbx_seq_one_letter_code
_entity_poly.pdbx_strand_id
1 'polypeptide(L)'
;MEKYFKLLPKKASIGLPLKTIKAVEREVEKAHQTKARGSYNKLSIERKTEIAKYAVENGIKAAVRKFEGSVPNAPKNWANTVRDWKDMYIKELNRKRKMDCKGDDDDLLIPQKKRRKPLLIGEDWDKDIRTYITALRANGSVVNTSIVVAAGIGIVQSHDANLLACNGSPLELSRDWAKSLLKRMNFVKRKATTKSSVPVEHFDRS
;
A
#
# COMPACT_ATOMS: atom_id res chain seq x y z
N MET A 1 -19.47 13.75 -4.03
CA MET A 1 -19.78 14.73 -2.97
C MET A 1 -21.28 14.91 -2.72
N GLU A 2 -22.15 14.15 -3.38
CA GLU A 2 -23.61 14.43 -3.43
C GLU A 2 -24.48 13.45 -2.61
N LYS A 3 -23.87 12.53 -1.83
CA LYS A 3 -24.60 11.43 -1.16
C LYS A 3 -24.93 11.65 0.32
N TYR A 4 -24.53 12.76 0.94
CA TYR A 4 -24.74 12.98 2.39
C TYR A 4 -25.74 14.10 2.73
N PHE A 5 -26.25 14.83 1.75
CA PHE A 5 -27.23 15.90 1.98
C PHE A 5 -28.67 15.39 2.28
N LYS A 6 -28.89 14.07 2.33
CA LYS A 6 -30.22 13.45 2.48
C LYS A 6 -30.59 13.00 3.90
N LEU A 7 -29.75 13.22 4.90
CA LEU A 7 -29.99 12.74 6.28
C LEU A 7 -30.32 13.83 7.31
N LEU A 8 -30.48 15.09 6.90
CA LEU A 8 -30.95 16.12 7.83
C LEU A 8 -32.49 16.22 7.78
N PRO A 9 -33.18 16.21 8.94
CA PRO A 9 -34.63 16.37 8.99
C PRO A 9 -35.01 17.69 8.32
N LYS A 10 -36.01 17.64 7.43
CA LYS A 10 -36.50 18.81 6.66
C LYS A 10 -36.95 19.90 7.64
N LYS A 11 -36.09 20.90 7.88
CA LYS A 11 -36.23 22.28 8.41
C LYS A 11 -37.35 22.67 9.42
N ALA A 12 -38.21 21.76 9.87
CA ALA A 12 -39.47 22.11 10.52
C ALA A 12 -39.77 21.32 11.82
N SER A 13 -38.88 20.42 12.29
CA SER A 13 -39.22 19.54 13.43
C SER A 13 -38.38 19.68 14.69
N ILE A 14 -37.54 20.73 14.82
CA ILE A 14 -36.70 20.89 16.01
C ILE A 14 -36.79 22.35 16.43
N GLY A 15 -37.44 22.63 17.55
CA GLY A 15 -37.67 23.97 18.12
C GLY A 15 -36.39 24.65 18.64
N LEU A 16 -35.29 24.53 17.90
CA LEU A 16 -33.99 25.11 18.22
C LEU A 16 -33.80 26.45 17.51
N PRO A 17 -33.22 27.46 18.17
CA PRO A 17 -32.89 28.74 17.55
C PRO A 17 -31.98 28.57 16.33
N LEU A 18 -32.24 29.35 15.27
CA LEU A 18 -31.52 29.30 14.00
C LEU A 18 -29.98 29.46 14.14
N LYS A 19 -29.55 30.22 15.14
CA LYS A 19 -28.12 30.43 15.46
C LYS A 19 -27.42 29.13 15.89
N THR A 20 -28.13 28.29 16.64
CA THR A 20 -27.62 26.99 17.13
C THR A 20 -27.48 26.00 15.98
N ILE A 21 -28.47 25.98 15.06
CA ILE A 21 -28.43 25.11 13.88
C ILE A 21 -27.23 25.45 12.99
N LYS A 22 -27.01 26.74 12.69
CA LYS A 22 -25.86 27.20 11.88
C LYS A 22 -24.50 26.89 12.53
N ALA A 23 -24.42 26.88 13.86
CA ALA A 23 -23.20 26.52 14.58
C ALA A 23 -22.90 25.02 14.45
N VAL A 24 -23.92 24.17 14.58
CA VAL A 24 -23.80 22.71 14.40
C VAL A 24 -23.41 22.37 12.96
N GLU A 25 -24.06 22.98 11.97
CA GLU A 25 -23.73 22.78 10.55
C GLU A 25 -22.25 23.11 10.26
N ARG A 26 -21.72 24.19 10.87
CA ARG A 26 -20.32 24.58 10.72
C ARG A 26 -19.34 23.57 11.33
N GLU A 27 -19.65 23.01 12.50
CA GLU A 27 -18.80 22.01 13.14
C GLU A 27 -18.87 20.65 12.41
N VAL A 28 -20.04 20.28 11.89
CA VAL A 28 -20.21 19.08 11.04
C VAL A 28 -19.41 19.22 9.75
N GLU A 29 -19.42 20.40 9.12
CA GLU A 29 -18.62 20.68 7.92
C GLU A 29 -17.12 20.59 8.19
N LYS A 30 -16.64 21.15 9.31
CA LYS A 30 -15.23 21.02 9.74
C LYS A 30 -14.83 19.57 10.00
N ALA A 31 -15.70 18.78 10.62
CA ALA A 31 -15.45 17.36 10.88
C ALA A 31 -15.39 16.53 9.59
N HIS A 32 -16.13 16.93 8.55
CA HIS A 32 -16.16 16.25 7.25
C HIS A 32 -15.08 16.76 6.27
N GLN A 33 -14.42 17.88 6.56
CA GLN A 33 -13.21 18.32 5.86
C GLN A 33 -12.03 17.41 6.22
N THR A 34 -12.09 16.16 5.77
CA THR A 34 -10.87 15.35 5.61
C THR A 34 -10.04 16.02 4.52
N LYS A 35 -8.94 16.67 4.90
CA LYS A 35 -8.00 17.22 3.91
C LYS A 35 -7.53 16.05 3.06
N ALA A 36 -7.98 15.99 1.81
CA ALA A 36 -7.41 15.09 0.84
C ALA A 36 -5.89 15.34 0.83
N ARG A 37 -5.11 14.30 1.12
CA ARG A 37 -3.66 14.41 1.18
C ARG A 37 -3.18 14.98 -0.16
N GLY A 38 -2.38 16.05 -0.11
CA GLY A 38 -1.87 16.70 -1.32
C GLY A 38 -1.18 15.71 -2.26
N SER A 39 -1.25 15.98 -3.57
CA SER A 39 -0.57 15.17 -4.58
C SER A 39 0.94 15.20 -4.33
N TYR A 40 1.55 14.03 -4.16
CA TYR A 40 3.00 13.92 -4.02
C TYR A 40 3.68 14.15 -5.37
N ASN A 41 4.73 14.98 -5.40
CA ASN A 41 5.57 15.10 -6.59
C ASN A 41 6.29 13.77 -6.84
N LYS A 42 5.95 13.15 -7.98
CA LYS A 42 6.67 11.98 -8.49
C LYS A 42 7.84 12.46 -9.33
N LEU A 43 8.90 12.94 -8.68
CA LEU A 43 10.15 13.21 -9.38
C LEU A 43 10.80 11.89 -9.81
N SER A 44 11.22 11.82 -11.07
CA SER A 44 11.88 10.64 -11.66
C SER A 44 13.20 10.33 -10.95
N ILE A 45 13.73 9.11 -11.12
CA ILE A 45 14.96 8.69 -10.43
C ILE A 45 16.14 9.48 -11.00
N GLU A 46 16.18 9.60 -12.32
CA GLU A 46 17.22 10.28 -13.10
C GLU A 46 17.33 11.73 -12.63
N ARG A 47 16.19 12.40 -12.48
CA ARG A 47 16.15 13.79 -12.02
C ARG A 47 16.58 13.94 -10.57
N LYS A 48 16.31 12.95 -9.70
CA LYS A 48 16.84 12.95 -8.32
C LYS A 48 18.34 12.76 -8.31
N THR A 49 18.86 11.85 -9.15
CA THR A 49 20.29 11.60 -9.33
C THR A 49 21.00 12.87 -9.79
N GLU A 50 20.48 13.57 -10.79
CA GLU A 50 21.04 14.82 -11.29
C GLU A 50 21.15 15.89 -10.17
N ILE A 51 20.08 16.05 -9.38
CA ILE A 51 20.05 16.98 -8.25
C ILE A 51 21.07 16.56 -7.18
N ALA A 52 21.19 15.26 -6.90
CA ALA A 52 22.15 14.74 -5.94
C ALA A 52 23.60 14.94 -6.40
N LYS A 53 23.91 14.63 -7.66
CA LYS A 53 25.24 14.83 -8.28
C LYS A 53 25.64 16.30 -8.17
N TYR A 54 24.75 17.21 -8.59
CA TYR A 54 24.99 18.65 -8.48
C TYR A 54 25.16 19.12 -7.03
N ALA A 55 24.44 18.53 -6.07
CA ALA A 55 24.57 18.86 -4.64
C ALA A 55 25.87 18.33 -4.00
N VAL A 56 26.45 17.26 -4.54
CA VAL A 56 27.79 16.77 -4.15
C VAL A 56 28.86 17.73 -4.63
N GLU A 57 28.77 18.19 -5.89
CA GLU A 57 29.76 19.07 -6.52
C GLU A 57 29.69 20.51 -6.01
N ASN A 58 28.49 21.09 -5.91
CA ASN A 58 28.27 22.53 -5.69
C ASN A 58 27.66 22.85 -4.32
N GLY A 59 27.30 21.82 -3.54
CA GLY A 59 26.67 21.98 -2.24
C GLY A 59 25.14 22.16 -2.28
N ILE A 60 24.50 21.94 -1.12
CA ILE A 60 23.03 21.82 -1.00
C ILE A 60 22.32 23.14 -1.32
N LYS A 61 22.85 24.28 -0.86
CA LYS A 61 22.21 25.59 -1.06
C LYS A 61 22.21 26.00 -2.54
N ALA A 62 23.28 25.71 -3.27
CA ALA A 62 23.36 25.98 -4.70
C ALA A 62 22.39 25.07 -5.48
N ALA A 63 22.32 23.78 -5.12
CA ALA A 63 21.38 22.85 -5.72
C ALA A 63 19.93 23.25 -5.50
N VAL A 64 19.57 23.66 -4.28
CA VAL A 64 18.22 24.18 -3.98
C VAL A 64 17.87 25.33 -4.91
N ARG A 65 18.72 26.36 -5.00
CA ARG A 65 18.47 27.55 -5.85
C ARG A 65 18.33 27.21 -7.33
N LYS A 66 19.18 26.30 -7.85
CA LYS A 66 19.15 25.90 -9.27
C LYS A 66 17.88 25.15 -9.64
N PHE A 67 17.37 24.31 -8.73
CA PHE A 67 16.27 23.38 -9.03
C PHE A 67 14.91 23.76 -8.43
N GLU A 68 14.83 24.80 -7.60
CA GLU A 68 13.59 25.26 -6.95
C GLU A 68 12.49 25.63 -7.97
N GLY A 69 12.85 26.31 -9.07
CA GLY A 69 11.91 26.66 -10.14
C GLY A 69 11.61 25.50 -11.11
N SER A 70 12.47 24.47 -11.15
CA SER A 70 12.32 23.34 -12.08
C SER A 70 11.47 22.19 -11.53
N VAL A 71 11.23 22.14 -10.22
CA VAL A 71 10.46 21.07 -9.58
C VAL A 71 9.07 21.60 -9.24
N PRO A 72 8.01 21.13 -9.92
CA PRO A 72 6.66 21.60 -9.63
C PRO A 72 6.32 21.26 -8.19
N ASN A 73 5.79 22.24 -7.44
CA ASN A 73 5.28 22.07 -6.08
C ASN A 73 6.33 21.57 -5.08
N ALA A 74 7.58 22.05 -5.17
CA ALA A 74 8.66 21.64 -4.27
C ALA A 74 8.24 21.67 -2.79
N PRO A 75 8.61 20.67 -1.97
CA PRO A 75 8.31 20.65 -0.54
C PRO A 75 8.78 21.94 0.14
N LYS A 76 8.00 22.44 1.12
CA LYS A 76 8.38 23.59 1.96
C LYS A 76 9.79 23.45 2.56
N ASN A 77 10.25 22.20 2.80
CA ASN A 77 11.58 21.86 3.29
C ASN A 77 12.45 21.20 2.20
N TRP A 78 12.55 21.84 1.03
CA TRP A 78 13.26 21.30 -0.14
C TRP A 78 14.73 20.94 0.16
N ALA A 79 15.42 21.77 0.96
CA ALA A 79 16.81 21.52 1.37
C ALA A 79 17.01 20.18 2.08
N ASN A 80 16.04 19.71 2.87
CA ASN A 80 16.14 18.41 3.54
C ASN A 80 16.00 17.25 2.54
N THR A 81 15.13 17.41 1.55
CA THR A 81 14.96 16.41 0.48
C THR A 81 16.23 16.28 -0.37
N VAL A 82 16.85 17.41 -0.75
CA VAL A 82 18.11 17.41 -1.49
C VAL A 82 19.24 16.77 -0.68
N ARG A 83 19.28 17.02 0.64
CA ARG A 83 20.22 16.37 1.56
C ARG A 83 20.03 14.84 1.56
N ASP A 84 18.81 14.36 1.72
CA ASP A 84 18.53 12.92 1.71
C ASP A 84 18.98 12.25 0.39
N TRP A 85 18.77 12.93 -0.75
CA TRP A 85 19.20 12.42 -2.05
C TRP A 85 20.73 12.42 -2.22
N LYS A 86 21.40 13.47 -1.76
CA LYS A 86 22.87 13.53 -1.69
C LYS A 86 23.42 12.37 -0.86
N ASP A 87 22.86 12.13 0.33
CA ASP A 87 23.34 11.09 1.23
C ASP A 87 23.13 9.69 0.65
N MET A 88 22.01 9.47 -0.05
CA MET A 88 21.78 8.22 -0.79
C MET A 88 22.78 8.03 -1.93
N TYR A 89 23.07 9.08 -2.69
CA TYR A 89 24.04 9.03 -3.78
C TYR A 89 25.47 8.74 -3.28
N ILE A 90 25.89 9.38 -2.19
CA ILE A 90 27.19 9.11 -1.55
C ILE A 90 27.28 7.67 -1.04
N LYS A 91 26.19 7.13 -0.47
CA LYS A 91 26.15 5.72 -0.04
C LYS A 91 26.35 4.76 -1.21
N GLU A 92 25.74 5.01 -2.36
CA GLU A 92 25.95 4.19 -3.55
C GLU A 92 27.35 4.32 -4.12
N LEU A 93 27.92 5.53 -4.18
CA LEU A 93 29.32 5.75 -4.55
C LEU A 93 30.27 4.92 -3.67
N ASN A 94 30.07 4.98 -2.34
CA ASN A 94 30.87 4.22 -1.41
C ASN A 94 30.66 2.70 -1.54
N ARG A 95 29.45 2.26 -1.88
CA ARG A 95 29.16 0.84 -2.14
C ARG A 95 29.89 0.35 -3.40
N LYS A 96 29.88 1.13 -4.49
CA LYS A 96 30.64 0.80 -5.72
C LYS A 96 32.14 0.76 -5.46
N ARG A 97 32.69 1.77 -4.77
CA ARG A 97 34.13 1.82 -4.41
C ARG A 97 34.59 0.60 -3.61
N LYS A 98 33.73 0.06 -2.75
CA LYS A 98 34.02 -1.16 -1.97
C LYS A 98 33.98 -2.46 -2.79
N MET A 99 33.37 -2.46 -3.97
CA MET A 99 33.21 -3.66 -4.79
C MET A 99 34.23 -3.76 -5.94
N ASP A 100 35.24 -2.89 -6.02
CA ASP A 100 36.30 -2.88 -7.05
C ASP A 100 35.78 -2.98 -8.51
N CYS A 101 34.54 -2.56 -8.74
CA CYS A 101 33.94 -2.55 -10.06
C CYS A 101 34.40 -1.28 -10.79
N LYS A 102 35.35 -1.39 -11.73
CA LYS A 102 35.67 -0.31 -12.69
C LYS A 102 34.48 -0.12 -13.64
N GLY A 103 33.54 0.74 -13.26
CA GLY A 103 32.49 1.23 -14.13
C GLY A 103 32.33 2.72 -13.91
N ASP A 104 32.12 3.46 -14.99
CA ASP A 104 32.03 4.92 -14.97
C ASP A 104 31.04 5.41 -13.89
N ASP A 105 31.46 6.44 -13.15
CA ASP A 105 30.67 7.05 -12.08
C ASP A 105 29.37 7.70 -12.60
N ASP A 106 29.25 7.90 -13.92
CA ASP A 106 28.18 8.68 -14.55
C ASP A 106 26.81 7.98 -14.59
N ASP A 107 26.75 6.65 -14.47
CA ASP A 107 25.49 5.87 -14.54
C ASP A 107 24.91 5.51 -13.15
N LEU A 108 25.29 6.24 -12.09
CA LEU A 108 24.85 5.96 -10.73
C LEU A 108 23.41 6.43 -10.44
N LEU A 109 22.44 5.53 -10.59
CA LEU A 109 21.06 5.79 -10.20
C LEU A 109 20.82 5.59 -8.70
N ILE A 110 20.14 6.55 -8.07
CA ILE A 110 19.72 6.43 -6.66
C ILE A 110 18.75 5.26 -6.52
N PRO A 111 18.96 4.32 -5.58
CA PRO A 111 18.07 3.18 -5.42
C PRO A 111 16.68 3.63 -4.96
N GLN A 112 15.64 3.10 -5.61
CA GLN A 112 14.29 3.24 -5.08
C GLN A 112 14.09 2.31 -3.88
N LYS A 113 13.96 2.89 -2.68
CA LYS A 113 13.50 2.13 -1.51
C LYS A 113 12.08 1.63 -1.81
N LYS A 114 11.92 0.30 -1.90
CA LYS A 114 10.60 -0.34 -2.01
C LYS A 114 9.77 0.03 -0.77
N ARG A 115 8.84 0.99 -0.92
CA ARG A 115 7.93 1.39 0.16
C ARG A 115 6.86 0.31 0.32
N ARG A 116 7.13 -0.69 1.16
CA ARG A 116 6.14 -1.68 1.54
C ARG A 116 6.14 -1.86 3.04
N LYS A 117 4.95 -1.96 3.63
CA LYS A 117 4.80 -2.48 5.00
C LYS A 117 5.36 -3.91 4.97
N PRO A 118 6.23 -4.29 5.93
CA PRO A 118 6.76 -5.64 5.98
C PRO A 118 5.62 -6.67 6.00
N LEU A 119 5.86 -7.84 5.40
CA LEU A 119 4.92 -8.95 5.40
C LEU A 119 4.75 -9.47 6.83
N LEU A 120 3.51 -9.79 7.23
CA LEU A 120 3.19 -10.21 8.60
C LEU A 120 3.96 -11.46 9.05
N ILE A 121 4.22 -12.36 8.10
CA ILE A 121 4.81 -13.71 8.29
C ILE A 121 6.25 -13.76 7.72
N GLY A 122 6.77 -12.66 7.16
CA GLY A 122 8.06 -12.67 6.43
C GLY A 122 7.90 -13.03 4.95
N GLU A 123 8.99 -12.98 4.18
CA GLU A 123 8.97 -13.20 2.71
C GLU A 123 8.97 -14.69 2.36
N ASP A 124 9.71 -15.51 3.11
CA ASP A 124 9.90 -16.94 2.81
C ASP A 124 8.62 -17.74 3.01
N TRP A 125 8.00 -17.65 4.19
CA TRP A 125 6.74 -18.35 4.47
C TRP A 125 5.58 -17.82 3.61
N ASP A 126 5.57 -16.51 3.28
CA ASP A 126 4.58 -15.95 2.37
C ASP A 126 4.76 -16.51 0.95
N LYS A 127 5.99 -16.80 0.50
CA LYS A 127 6.27 -17.47 -0.77
C LYS A 127 5.75 -18.91 -0.78
N ASP A 128 5.92 -19.65 0.31
CA ASP A 128 5.44 -21.03 0.41
C ASP A 128 3.90 -21.08 0.39
N ILE A 129 3.24 -20.20 1.14
CA ILE A 129 1.78 -20.08 1.14
C ILE A 129 1.27 -19.73 -0.26
N ARG A 130 1.93 -18.81 -0.99
CA ARG A 130 1.56 -18.45 -2.37
C ARG A 130 1.70 -19.63 -3.32
N THR A 131 2.77 -20.41 -3.17
CA THR A 131 3.03 -21.59 -4.00
C THR A 131 1.94 -22.63 -3.79
N TYR A 132 1.60 -22.91 -2.54
CA TYR A 132 0.50 -23.81 -2.18
C TYR A 132 -0.86 -23.36 -2.75
N ILE A 133 -1.23 -22.09 -2.59
CA ILE A 133 -2.49 -21.55 -3.11
C ILE A 133 -2.53 -21.61 -4.66
N THR A 134 -1.40 -21.37 -5.31
CA THR A 134 -1.30 -21.44 -6.78
C THR A 134 -1.49 -22.88 -7.27
N ALA A 135 -0.89 -23.86 -6.58
CA ALA A 135 -1.09 -25.28 -6.87
C ALA A 135 -2.55 -25.71 -6.70
N LEU A 136 -3.19 -25.31 -5.60
CA LEU A 136 -4.64 -25.55 -5.39
C LEU A 136 -5.48 -24.98 -6.53
N ARG A 137 -5.10 -23.81 -7.04
CA ARG A 137 -5.82 -23.18 -8.15
C ARG A 137 -5.59 -23.89 -9.48
N ALA A 138 -4.37 -24.36 -9.75
CA ALA A 138 -4.06 -25.16 -10.94
C ALA A 138 -4.89 -26.45 -10.98
N ASN A 139 -5.13 -27.06 -9.81
CA ASN A 139 -5.97 -28.25 -9.65
C ASN A 139 -7.48 -27.95 -9.72
N GLY A 140 -7.90 -26.73 -10.05
CA GLY A 140 -9.31 -26.36 -10.18
C GLY A 140 -10.04 -26.13 -8.86
N SER A 141 -9.36 -26.19 -7.70
CA SER A 141 -10.00 -26.02 -6.41
C SER A 141 -10.49 -24.59 -6.16
N VAL A 142 -11.55 -24.47 -5.35
CA VAL A 142 -12.08 -23.18 -4.92
C VAL A 142 -11.21 -22.63 -3.80
N VAL A 143 -10.58 -21.47 -4.03
CA VAL A 143 -9.77 -20.77 -3.02
C VAL A 143 -10.62 -19.72 -2.32
N ASN A 144 -10.86 -19.91 -1.02
CA ASN A 144 -11.56 -18.95 -0.15
C ASN A 144 -10.64 -18.43 0.95
N THR A 145 -10.99 -17.31 1.59
CA THR A 145 -10.18 -16.71 2.67
C THR A 145 -9.96 -17.66 3.84
N SER A 146 -10.90 -18.56 4.14
CA SER A 146 -10.74 -19.58 5.19
C SER A 146 -9.62 -20.58 4.86
N ILE A 147 -9.56 -21.06 3.62
CA ILE A 147 -8.52 -21.98 3.14
C ILE A 147 -7.15 -21.31 3.21
N VAL A 148 -7.09 -20.02 2.88
CA VAL A 148 -5.85 -19.23 2.97
C VAL A 148 -5.38 -19.06 4.42
N VAL A 149 -6.29 -18.79 5.35
CA VAL A 149 -5.96 -18.73 6.78
C VAL A 149 -5.46 -20.09 7.28
N ALA A 150 -6.18 -21.17 6.96
CA ALA A 150 -5.78 -22.52 7.37
C ALA A 150 -4.40 -22.92 6.80
N ALA A 151 -4.14 -22.63 5.53
CA ALA A 151 -2.84 -22.87 4.90
C ALA A 151 -1.72 -22.06 5.57
N GLY A 152 -1.98 -20.79 5.88
CA GLY A 152 -1.03 -19.96 6.62
C GLY A 152 -0.73 -20.51 8.02
N ILE A 153 -1.76 -20.92 8.76
CA ILE A 153 -1.60 -21.53 10.08
C ILE A 153 -0.78 -22.82 9.98
N GLY A 154 -1.10 -23.71 9.05
CA GLY A 154 -0.39 -24.98 8.88
C GLY A 154 1.10 -24.81 8.57
N ILE A 155 1.44 -23.87 7.67
CA ILE A 155 2.84 -23.58 7.32
C ILE A 155 3.59 -22.95 8.50
N VAL A 156 2.97 -22.02 9.23
CA VAL A 156 3.60 -21.45 10.43
C VAL A 156 3.78 -22.51 11.51
N GLN A 157 2.79 -23.38 11.73
CA GLN A 157 2.89 -24.50 12.69
C GLN A 157 4.02 -25.47 12.35
N SER A 158 4.27 -25.74 11.06
CA SER A 158 5.36 -26.65 10.66
C SER A 158 6.76 -26.08 10.86
N HIS A 159 6.91 -24.74 10.83
CA HIS A 159 8.20 -24.09 11.01
C HIS A 159 8.44 -23.69 12.48
N ASP A 160 7.51 -22.96 13.07
CA ASP A 160 7.56 -22.55 14.47
C ASP A 160 6.15 -22.36 15.02
N ALA A 161 5.67 -23.39 15.71
CA ALA A 161 4.36 -23.40 16.33
C ALA A 161 4.21 -22.30 17.39
N ASN A 162 5.27 -21.92 18.10
CA ASN A 162 5.17 -20.98 19.23
C ASN A 162 4.84 -19.55 18.79
N LEU A 163 4.98 -19.24 17.50
CA LEU A 163 4.69 -17.91 16.98
C LEU A 163 3.19 -17.64 16.88
N LEU A 164 2.31 -18.63 16.90
CA LEU A 164 0.88 -18.42 16.71
C LEU A 164 0.14 -18.03 17.99
N ALA A 165 -0.96 -17.29 17.82
CA ALA A 165 -1.88 -16.93 18.91
C ALA A 165 -2.46 -18.12 19.65
N CYS A 166 -2.69 -19.25 18.98
CA CYS A 166 -3.13 -20.48 19.65
C CYS A 166 -2.09 -21.05 20.62
N ASN A 167 -0.82 -20.67 20.49
CA ASN A 167 0.30 -21.18 21.29
C ASN A 167 0.92 -20.10 22.19
N GLY A 168 0.22 -18.97 22.41
CA GLY A 168 0.60 -17.93 23.38
C GLY A 168 1.34 -16.71 22.84
N SER A 169 1.50 -16.57 21.52
CA SER A 169 2.15 -15.42 20.87
C SER A 169 1.15 -14.43 20.24
N PRO A 170 1.49 -13.15 19.99
CA PRO A 170 0.54 -12.18 19.41
C PRO A 170 0.22 -12.37 17.90
N LEU A 171 0.81 -13.33 17.20
CA LEU A 171 0.60 -13.49 15.76
C LEU A 171 -0.75 -14.17 15.45
N GLU A 172 -1.74 -13.36 15.08
CA GLU A 172 -3.04 -13.85 14.60
C GLU A 172 -3.18 -13.68 13.08
N LEU A 173 -3.38 -14.78 12.37
CA LEU A 173 -3.64 -14.77 10.93
C LEU A 173 -5.10 -14.44 10.65
N SER A 174 -5.39 -13.14 10.61
CA SER A 174 -6.75 -12.65 10.41
C SER A 174 -7.26 -12.83 8.98
N ARG A 175 -8.59 -12.75 8.83
CA ARG A 175 -9.25 -12.74 7.51
C ARG A 175 -8.76 -11.59 6.62
N ASP A 176 -8.39 -10.45 7.19
CA ASP A 176 -7.92 -9.29 6.43
C ASP A 176 -6.49 -9.48 5.90
N TRP A 177 -5.64 -10.19 6.65
CA TRP A 177 -4.36 -10.66 6.14
C TRP A 177 -4.56 -11.58 4.92
N ALA A 178 -5.49 -12.54 4.99
CA ALA A 178 -5.77 -13.45 3.87
C ALA A 178 -6.30 -12.70 2.63
N LYS A 179 -7.19 -11.71 2.80
CA LYS A 179 -7.63 -10.83 1.69
C LYS A 179 -6.47 -10.05 1.09
N SER A 180 -5.57 -9.53 1.93
CA SER A 180 -4.38 -8.81 1.50
C SER A 180 -3.46 -9.71 0.65
N LEU A 181 -3.21 -10.95 1.10
CA LEU A 181 -2.43 -11.93 0.37
C LEU A 181 -3.05 -12.23 -1.00
N LEU A 182 -4.34 -12.57 -1.04
CA LEU A 182 -5.05 -12.85 -2.29
C LEU A 182 -5.01 -11.67 -3.26
N LYS A 183 -5.16 -10.44 -2.76
CA LYS A 183 -5.05 -9.23 -3.57
C LYS A 183 -3.66 -9.05 -4.16
N ARG A 184 -2.59 -9.38 -3.42
CA ARG A 184 -1.21 -9.36 -3.94
C ARG A 184 -0.95 -10.42 -5.01
N MET A 185 -1.67 -11.54 -4.94
CA MET A 185 -1.64 -12.61 -5.94
C MET A 185 -2.59 -12.37 -7.14
N ASN A 186 -3.24 -11.20 -7.23
CA ASN A 186 -4.25 -10.89 -8.24
C ASN A 186 -5.47 -11.84 -8.26
N PHE A 187 -5.81 -12.45 -7.12
CA PHE A 187 -7.07 -13.19 -6.99
C PHE A 187 -8.23 -12.21 -6.88
N VAL A 188 -9.24 -12.39 -7.73
CA VAL A 188 -10.46 -11.58 -7.75
C VAL A 188 -11.64 -12.44 -7.29
N LYS A 189 -12.55 -11.85 -6.51
CA LYS A 189 -13.83 -12.48 -6.18
C LYS A 189 -14.59 -12.72 -7.49
N ARG A 190 -14.78 -13.98 -7.88
CA ARG A 190 -15.66 -14.31 -9.00
C ARG A 190 -17.09 -13.89 -8.63
N LYS A 191 -17.73 -13.11 -9.51
CA LYS A 191 -19.18 -12.91 -9.45
C LYS A 191 -19.80 -14.24 -9.86
N ALA A 192 -20.70 -14.78 -9.04
CA ALA A 192 -21.47 -15.94 -9.44
C ALA A 192 -22.28 -15.55 -10.69
N THR A 193 -22.22 -16.36 -11.73
CA THR A 193 -23.18 -16.29 -12.83
C THR A 193 -24.45 -16.93 -12.33
N THR A 194 -25.51 -16.14 -12.11
CA THR A 194 -26.84 -16.60 -11.71
C THR A 194 -27.60 -17.27 -12.86
N LYS A 195 -26.92 -18.13 -13.64
CA LYS A 195 -27.59 -18.98 -14.62
C LYS A 195 -27.76 -20.37 -14.01
N SER A 196 -28.65 -20.45 -13.02
CA SER A 196 -29.26 -21.74 -12.65
C SER A 196 -30.38 -22.00 -13.66
N SER A 197 -30.09 -22.85 -14.65
CA SER A 197 -31.14 -23.65 -15.27
C SER A 197 -30.53 -25.03 -15.43
N VAL A 198 -30.69 -25.84 -14.39
CA VAL A 198 -30.70 -27.29 -14.58
C VAL A 198 -32.17 -27.58 -14.91
N PRO A 199 -32.52 -27.93 -16.16
CA PRO A 199 -33.83 -28.50 -16.40
C PRO A 199 -33.89 -29.81 -15.62
N VAL A 200 -34.86 -29.89 -14.69
CA VAL A 200 -35.24 -31.16 -14.08
C VAL A 200 -36.10 -31.87 -15.12
N GLU A 201 -35.46 -32.60 -16.03
CA GLU A 201 -36.12 -33.53 -16.94
C GLU A 201 -35.59 -34.92 -16.63
N HIS A 202 -36.52 -35.85 -16.36
CA HIS A 202 -36.38 -37.24 -15.91
C HIS A 202 -36.06 -37.50 -14.42
N PHE A 203 -37.05 -37.20 -13.56
CA PHE A 203 -37.41 -38.14 -12.49
C PHE A 203 -38.49 -39.07 -13.04
N ASP A 204 -38.09 -40.05 -13.86
CA ASP A 204 -39.00 -41.15 -14.19
C ASP A 204 -39.04 -42.15 -13.05
N ARG A 205 -40.28 -42.42 -12.63
CA ARG A 205 -40.64 -43.44 -11.65
C ARG A 205 -40.36 -44.82 -12.25
N SER A 206 -39.70 -45.68 -11.48
CA SER A 206 -39.90 -47.14 -11.49
C SER A 206 -39.50 -47.68 -10.13
#